data_AF-A0A370DZ11-F1
#
_entry.id   AF-A0A370DZ11-F1
#
_cell.length_a   1.000
_cell.length_b   1.000
_cell.length_c   1.000
_cell.angle_alpha   90.00
_cell.angle_beta   90.00
_cell.angle_gamma   90.00
#
_symmetry.space_group_name_H-M   'P 1'
#
loop_
_entity.id
_entity.type
_entity.pdbx_description
1 polymer ?
#
loop_
_entity_poly.entity_id
_entity_poly.type
_entity_poly.pdbx_seq_one_letter_code
_entity_poly.pdbx_strand_id
1 'polypeptide(L)'
;MHRFLPMLLFLLILGFLSGPLSVQALETAKIEERVSRLEKLEEPREEAVQVELNLYREAVASLKSAKEFAEKAAVYKQAVVDTPAEIKRLSAEIEGLARQSTEETISSLGQLSDAVLEARVREESAAIVSLDGRLAALAQSISTLQARPESSRQMFSLANTRLEEVDETLRKTPSADKTPKSSEAVLVNAQAVRMALLAEIEMLNNERLSHDLRLQQLQAKRQLLEKRLIMAKRNEQEGRDEINRRQASEAKAAEAEAAQARREAVGKHILITGDEFGVESPAQ
;
A
#
# COMPACT_ATOMS: atom_id res chain seq x y z
N MET A 1 13.85 -39.71 8.74
CA MET A 1 13.54 -39.79 10.18
C MET A 1 13.52 -38.39 10.74
N HIS A 2 12.31 -37.92 11.04
CA HIS A 2 12.01 -36.60 11.58
C HIS A 2 12.56 -36.42 12.99
N ARG A 3 13.21 -35.28 13.23
CA ARG A 3 13.30 -34.69 14.57
C ARG A 3 12.90 -33.23 14.49
N PHE A 4 11.58 -33.04 14.58
CA PHE A 4 10.95 -31.88 15.18
C PHE A 4 11.40 -31.78 16.65
N LEU A 5 11.85 -30.60 17.08
CA LEU A 5 11.63 -30.14 18.45
C LEU A 5 11.45 -28.61 18.44
N PRO A 6 10.47 -28.07 19.19
CA PRO A 6 9.80 -26.84 18.84
C PRO A 6 10.27 -25.62 19.63
N MET A 7 10.29 -24.49 18.93
CA MET A 7 9.55 -23.26 19.27
C MET A 7 8.78 -23.32 20.60
N LEU A 8 9.43 -22.98 21.72
CA LEU A 8 8.75 -22.61 22.96
C LEU A 8 9.63 -21.73 23.84
N LEU A 9 9.83 -20.48 23.43
CA LEU A 9 10.19 -19.39 24.34
C LEU A 9 9.71 -18.05 23.77
N PHE A 10 8.41 -17.97 23.49
CA PHE A 10 7.75 -16.75 23.03
C PHE A 10 6.45 -16.56 23.82
N LEU A 11 6.55 -16.43 25.15
CA LEU A 11 5.42 -16.06 26.01
C LEU A 11 5.90 -15.78 27.44
N LEU A 12 6.52 -14.62 27.67
CA LEU A 12 6.58 -14.01 29.02
C LEU A 12 7.19 -12.59 29.02
N ILE A 13 6.71 -11.68 28.16
CA ILE A 13 6.75 -10.23 28.42
C ILE A 13 5.45 -9.58 27.91
N LEU A 14 4.30 -10.13 28.33
CA LEU A 14 2.99 -9.48 28.26
C LEU A 14 2.55 -9.24 29.71
N GLY A 15 3.15 -8.25 30.36
CA GLY A 15 2.88 -7.95 31.77
C GLY A 15 3.12 -6.50 32.19
N PHE A 16 3.41 -5.58 31.27
CA PHE A 16 3.72 -4.18 31.60
C PHE A 16 3.16 -3.16 30.59
N LEU A 17 2.01 -3.45 29.96
CA LEU A 17 1.30 -2.47 29.11
C LEU A 17 -0.06 -2.04 29.67
N SER A 18 -0.25 -2.14 30.99
CA SER A 18 -1.51 -1.80 31.69
C SER A 18 -1.50 -0.43 32.37
N GLY A 19 -0.77 0.54 31.85
CA GLY A 19 -0.84 1.94 32.27
C GLY A 19 -0.26 2.76 31.12
N PRO A 20 -0.86 3.89 30.67
CA PRO A 20 -1.86 4.80 31.25
C PRO A 20 -3.28 4.78 30.62
N LEU A 21 -3.55 3.91 29.64
CA LEU A 21 -4.81 3.89 28.88
C LEU A 21 -6.04 3.45 29.72
N SER A 22 -5.84 2.59 30.73
CA SER A 22 -6.92 2.10 31.61
C SER A 22 -7.47 3.17 32.53
N VAL A 23 -6.61 4.09 32.99
CA VAL A 23 -6.98 5.23 33.84
C VAL A 23 -7.74 6.27 33.03
N GLN A 24 -7.26 6.59 31.82
CA GLN A 24 -7.95 7.51 30.90
C GLN A 24 -9.33 6.98 30.48
N ALA A 25 -9.47 5.67 30.22
CA ALA A 25 -10.76 5.06 29.89
C ALA A 25 -11.76 5.14 31.06
N LEU A 26 -11.28 4.93 32.29
CA LEU A 26 -12.10 5.07 33.50
C LEU A 26 -12.51 6.54 33.76
N GLU A 27 -11.61 7.49 33.51
CA GLU A 27 -11.92 8.93 33.61
C GLU A 27 -12.92 9.38 32.53
N THR A 28 -12.75 8.92 31.29
CA THR A 28 -13.70 9.20 30.19
C THR A 28 -15.09 8.67 30.52
N ALA A 29 -15.20 7.43 31.03
CA ALA A 29 -16.49 6.84 31.41
C ALA A 29 -17.20 7.62 32.51
N LYS A 30 -16.46 8.14 33.50
CA LYS A 30 -17.02 8.99 34.57
C LYS A 30 -17.57 10.31 34.03
N ILE A 31 -16.88 10.92 33.07
CA ILE A 31 -17.32 12.16 32.43
C ILE A 31 -18.55 11.90 31.54
N GLU A 32 -18.58 10.80 30.79
CA GLU A 32 -19.75 10.39 29.99
C GLU A 32 -20.98 10.11 30.87
N GLU A 33 -20.81 9.48 32.03
CA GLU A 33 -21.89 9.31 33.01
C GLU A 33 -22.40 10.67 33.54
N ARG A 34 -21.50 11.63 33.75
CA ARG A 34 -21.84 13.00 34.14
C ARG A 34 -22.65 13.72 33.06
N VAL A 35 -22.25 13.61 31.79
CA VAL A 35 -23.01 14.09 30.63
C VAL A 35 -24.41 13.48 30.62
N SER A 36 -24.53 12.16 30.72
CA SER A 36 -25.83 11.46 30.69
C SER A 36 -26.76 11.89 31.83
N ARG A 37 -26.21 12.11 33.03
CA ARG A 37 -27.00 12.62 34.18
C ARG A 37 -27.52 14.02 33.93
N LEU A 38 -26.68 14.92 33.42
CA LEU A 38 -27.09 16.28 33.09
C LEU A 38 -28.13 16.29 31.98
N GLU A 39 -28.00 15.45 30.95
CA GLU A 39 -28.96 15.30 29.85
C GLU A 39 -30.36 14.86 30.30
N LYS A 40 -30.48 14.13 31.41
CA LYS A 40 -31.77 13.65 31.94
C LYS A 40 -32.55 14.68 32.76
N LEU A 41 -31.99 15.86 33.00
CA LEU A 41 -32.71 16.95 33.65
C LEU A 41 -33.83 17.46 32.71
N GLU A 42 -35.05 17.63 33.26
CA GLU A 42 -36.21 18.14 32.52
C GLU A 42 -36.01 19.58 32.04
N GLU A 43 -36.60 19.92 30.89
CA GLU A 43 -36.62 21.30 30.35
C GLU A 43 -37.70 22.14 31.04
N PRO A 44 -37.50 23.46 31.24
CA PRO A 44 -36.37 24.26 30.74
C PRO A 44 -35.13 24.21 31.64
N ARG A 45 -33.94 24.04 31.04
CA ARG A 45 -32.67 24.09 31.79
C ARG A 45 -32.22 25.52 32.10
N GLU A 46 -31.62 25.69 33.26
CA GLU A 46 -30.84 26.89 33.60
C GLU A 46 -29.61 27.01 32.69
N GLU A 47 -29.26 28.25 32.29
CA GLU A 47 -28.11 28.54 31.43
C GLU A 47 -26.79 27.93 31.95
N ALA A 48 -26.59 27.97 33.27
CA ALA A 48 -25.40 27.39 33.92
C ALA A 48 -25.28 25.88 33.71
N VAL A 49 -26.40 25.15 33.70
CA VAL A 49 -26.43 23.69 33.45
C VAL A 49 -26.08 23.40 31.99
N GLN A 50 -26.52 24.26 31.06
CA GLN A 50 -26.20 24.11 29.65
C GLN A 50 -24.71 24.35 29.37
N VAL A 51 -24.10 25.34 30.05
CA VAL A 51 -22.64 25.58 29.99
C VAL A 51 -21.86 24.39 30.55
N GLU A 52 -22.25 23.86 31.72
CA GLU A 52 -21.63 22.67 32.34
C GLU A 52 -21.69 21.46 31.40
N LEU A 53 -22.85 21.21 30.78
CA LEU A 53 -23.03 20.12 29.83
C LEU A 53 -22.13 20.26 28.59
N ASN A 54 -22.02 21.46 28.04
CA ASN A 54 -21.19 21.71 26.86
C ASN A 54 -19.70 21.48 27.17
N LEU A 55 -19.22 21.93 28.33
CA LEU A 55 -17.84 21.72 28.77
C LEU A 55 -17.52 20.23 28.92
N TYR A 56 -18.41 19.43 29.51
CA TYR A 56 -18.18 17.99 29.61
C TYR A 56 -18.24 17.27 28.26
N ARG A 57 -19.09 17.69 27.33
CA ARG A 57 -19.11 17.15 25.96
C ARG A 57 -17.80 17.44 25.22
N GLU A 58 -17.27 18.64 25.35
CA GLU A 58 -15.96 19.02 24.79
C GLU A 58 -14.82 18.22 25.43
N ALA A 59 -14.87 17.99 26.74
CA ALA A 59 -13.90 17.15 27.44
C ALA A 59 -13.90 15.72 26.89
N VAL A 60 -15.08 15.10 26.70
CA VAL A 60 -15.20 13.76 26.10
C VAL A 60 -14.64 13.72 24.68
N ALA A 61 -14.92 14.74 23.86
CA ALA A 61 -14.38 14.83 22.51
C ALA A 61 -12.84 14.92 22.51
N SER A 62 -12.28 15.74 23.40
CA SER A 62 -10.84 15.91 23.56
C SER A 62 -10.15 14.62 23.99
N LEU A 63 -10.74 13.86 24.94
CA LEU A 63 -10.20 12.57 25.36
C LEU A 63 -10.23 11.52 24.23
N LYS A 64 -11.27 11.54 23.38
CA LYS A 64 -11.32 10.70 22.18
C LYS A 64 -10.20 11.06 21.20
N SER A 65 -10.01 12.35 20.93
CA SER A 65 -8.90 12.82 20.09
C SER A 65 -7.52 12.44 20.66
N ALA A 66 -7.33 12.56 21.98
CA ALA A 66 -6.10 12.15 22.64
C ALA A 66 -5.75 10.68 22.36
N LYS A 67 -6.75 9.80 22.44
CA LYS A 67 -6.60 8.38 22.11
C LYS A 67 -6.23 8.15 20.64
N GLU A 68 -6.94 8.80 19.71
CA GLU A 68 -6.64 8.69 18.28
C GLU A 68 -5.22 9.16 17.93
N PHE A 69 -4.76 10.26 18.55
CA PHE A 69 -3.40 10.74 18.37
C PHE A 69 -2.36 9.77 18.95
N ALA A 70 -2.64 9.18 20.12
CA ALA A 70 -1.76 8.18 20.71
C ALA A 70 -1.63 6.91 19.83
N GLU A 71 -2.74 6.45 19.24
CA GLU A 71 -2.74 5.33 18.29
C GLU A 71 -1.92 5.64 17.03
N LYS A 72 -2.09 6.83 16.44
CA LYS A 72 -1.28 7.29 15.31
C LYS A 72 0.20 7.42 15.68
N ALA A 73 0.52 7.95 16.85
CA ALA A 73 1.88 8.04 17.36
C ALA A 73 2.54 6.66 17.45
N ALA A 74 1.81 5.65 17.94
CA ALA A 74 2.29 4.27 18.01
C ALA A 74 2.59 3.69 16.62
N VAL A 75 1.75 3.96 15.61
CA VAL A 75 2.02 3.54 14.22
C VAL A 75 3.31 4.17 13.69
N TYR A 76 3.54 5.47 13.94
CA TYR A 76 4.77 6.13 13.52
C TYR A 76 6.01 5.60 14.25
N LYS A 77 5.91 5.32 15.56
CA LYS A 77 7.00 4.69 16.32
C LYS A 77 7.34 3.32 15.75
N GLN A 78 6.33 2.50 15.47
CA GLN A 78 6.52 1.18 14.88
C GLN A 78 7.18 1.28 13.50
N ALA A 79 6.79 2.27 12.69
CA ALA A 79 7.43 2.51 11.40
C ALA A 79 8.93 2.83 11.53
N VAL A 80 9.37 3.55 12.56
CA VAL A 80 10.81 3.81 12.79
C VAL A 80 11.58 2.49 13.04
N VAL A 81 10.95 1.54 13.74
CA VAL A 81 11.57 0.25 14.09
C VAL A 81 11.60 -0.71 12.90
N ASP A 82 10.48 -0.87 12.20
CA ASP A 82 10.32 -1.95 11.21
C ASP A 82 10.85 -1.56 9.82
N THR A 83 10.73 -0.27 9.45
CA THR A 83 11.01 0.20 8.10
C THR A 83 12.45 -0.07 7.64
N PRO A 84 13.50 0.09 8.46
CA PRO A 84 14.88 -0.21 8.04
C PRO A 84 15.08 -1.66 7.58
N ALA A 85 14.45 -2.63 8.25
CA ALA A 85 14.54 -4.04 7.84
C ALA A 85 13.84 -4.28 6.50
N GLU A 86 12.67 -3.66 6.31
CA GLU A 86 11.93 -3.74 5.06
C GLU A 86 12.68 -3.07 3.89
N ILE A 87 13.32 -1.92 4.11
CA ILE A 87 14.17 -1.27 3.09
C ILE A 87 15.29 -2.23 2.67
N LYS A 88 16.00 -2.85 3.62
CA LYS A 88 17.05 -3.83 3.30
C LYS A 88 16.52 -5.02 2.51
N ARG A 89 15.34 -5.54 2.88
CA ARG A 89 14.68 -6.63 2.15
C ARG A 89 14.38 -6.23 0.69
N LEU A 90 13.82 -5.04 0.49
CA LEU A 90 13.52 -4.49 -0.83
C LEU A 90 14.78 -4.28 -1.66
N SER A 91 15.86 -3.76 -1.06
CA SER A 91 17.15 -3.60 -1.75
C SER A 91 17.72 -4.95 -2.21
N ALA A 92 17.68 -5.97 -1.36
CA ALA A 92 18.13 -7.32 -1.72
C ALA A 92 17.27 -7.92 -2.86
N GLU A 93 15.96 -7.67 -2.85
CA GLU A 93 15.04 -8.11 -3.92
C GLU A 93 15.36 -7.41 -5.25
N ILE A 94 15.63 -6.10 -5.22
CA ILE A 94 16.05 -5.33 -6.40
C ILE A 94 17.37 -5.87 -6.97
N GLU A 95 18.35 -6.14 -6.12
CA GLU A 95 19.63 -6.73 -6.53
C GLU A 95 19.46 -8.14 -7.11
N GLY A 96 18.57 -8.95 -6.54
CA GLY A 96 18.23 -10.28 -7.06
C GLY A 96 17.67 -10.24 -8.48
N LEU A 97 16.73 -9.33 -8.74
CA LEU A 97 16.16 -9.14 -10.08
C LEU A 97 17.21 -8.70 -11.11
N ALA A 98 18.16 -7.85 -10.70
CA ALA A 98 19.24 -7.41 -11.57
C ALA A 98 20.12 -8.59 -12.03
N ARG A 99 20.33 -9.60 -11.17
CA ARG A 99 21.12 -10.80 -11.49
C ARG A 99 20.36 -11.77 -12.40
N GLN A 100 19.07 -11.99 -12.15
CA GLN A 100 18.23 -12.90 -12.96
C GLN A 100 18.10 -12.44 -14.43
N SER A 101 18.00 -11.13 -14.68
CA SER A 101 17.91 -10.54 -16.03
C SER A 101 19.10 -10.86 -16.95
N THR A 102 20.23 -11.28 -16.39
CA THR A 102 21.46 -11.66 -17.12
C THR A 102 21.54 -13.14 -17.51
N GLU A 103 20.82 -14.03 -16.80
CA GLU A 103 20.97 -15.49 -16.94
C GLU A 103 19.84 -16.17 -17.74
N GLU A 104 18.60 -15.70 -17.65
CA GLU A 104 17.48 -16.26 -18.44
C GLU A 104 17.41 -15.60 -19.82
N THR A 105 18.39 -15.93 -20.66
CA THR A 105 18.39 -15.55 -22.07
C THR A 105 17.48 -16.49 -22.85
N ILE A 106 16.52 -15.95 -23.61
CA ILE A 106 15.90 -16.34 -24.92
C ILE A 106 15.84 -17.84 -25.32
N SER A 107 16.85 -18.63 -25.00
CA SER A 107 16.98 -20.07 -25.25
C SER A 107 15.85 -20.92 -24.67
N SER A 108 15.19 -20.49 -23.58
CA SER A 108 14.04 -21.21 -23.00
C SER A 108 12.70 -20.94 -23.70
N LEU A 109 12.54 -19.79 -24.36
CA LEU A 109 11.28 -19.43 -25.04
C LEU A 109 11.07 -20.23 -26.33
N GLY A 110 12.15 -20.51 -27.06
CA GLY A 110 12.13 -21.31 -28.29
C GLY A 110 11.65 -22.75 -28.12
N GLN A 111 11.64 -23.27 -26.88
CA GLN A 111 11.22 -24.64 -26.56
C GLN A 111 9.74 -24.75 -26.15
N LEU A 112 9.07 -23.62 -25.91
CA LEU A 112 7.66 -23.60 -25.51
C LEU A 112 6.75 -23.85 -26.72
N SER A 113 5.61 -24.51 -26.51
CA SER A 113 4.54 -24.57 -27.51
C SER A 113 3.89 -23.20 -27.71
N ASP A 114 3.33 -22.92 -28.88
CA ASP A 114 2.74 -21.61 -29.19
C ASP A 114 1.63 -21.20 -28.21
N ALA A 115 0.75 -22.13 -27.83
CA ALA A 115 -0.32 -21.85 -26.86
C ALA A 115 0.23 -21.40 -25.48
N VAL A 116 1.36 -21.97 -25.03
CA VAL A 116 2.01 -21.60 -23.78
C VAL A 116 2.72 -20.26 -23.91
N LEU A 117 3.35 -20.00 -25.06
CA LEU A 117 4.01 -18.73 -25.34
C LEU A 117 3.01 -17.57 -25.40
N GLU A 118 1.86 -17.75 -26.08
CA GLU A 118 0.77 -16.78 -26.12
C GLU A 118 0.13 -16.56 -24.74
N ALA A 119 -0.03 -17.61 -23.94
CA ALA A 119 -0.50 -17.49 -22.56
C ALA A 119 0.47 -16.64 -21.73
N ARG A 120 1.78 -16.88 -21.84
CA ARG A 120 2.83 -16.13 -21.15
C ARG A 120 2.85 -14.66 -21.57
N VAL A 121 2.75 -14.36 -22.88
CA VAL A 121 2.65 -12.98 -23.36
C VAL A 121 1.45 -12.26 -22.75
N ARG A 122 0.27 -12.91 -22.72
CA ARG A 122 -0.93 -12.33 -22.09
C ARG A 122 -0.76 -12.09 -20.59
N GLU A 123 -0.11 -13.01 -19.89
CA GLU A 123 0.22 -12.86 -18.47
C GLU A 123 1.13 -11.64 -18.24
N GLU A 124 2.19 -11.50 -19.03
CA GLU A 124 3.10 -10.35 -18.95
C GLU A 124 2.38 -9.03 -19.30
N SER A 125 1.52 -9.01 -20.32
CA SER A 125 0.69 -7.84 -20.64
C SER A 125 -0.22 -7.43 -19.46
N ALA A 126 -0.85 -8.41 -18.79
CA ALA A 126 -1.68 -8.15 -17.61
C ALA A 126 -0.83 -7.64 -16.43
N ALA A 127 0.36 -8.21 -16.24
CA ALA A 127 1.32 -7.78 -15.23
C ALA A 127 1.76 -6.32 -15.45
N ILE A 128 2.03 -5.92 -16.70
CA ILE A 128 2.38 -4.54 -17.06
C ILE A 128 1.31 -3.55 -16.61
N VAL A 129 0.04 -3.81 -16.96
CA VAL A 129 -1.09 -2.94 -16.57
C VAL A 129 -1.22 -2.85 -15.04
N SER A 130 -1.09 -3.99 -14.35
CA SER A 130 -1.12 -4.03 -12.89
C SER A 130 0.03 -3.23 -12.24
N LEU A 131 1.24 -3.38 -12.77
CA LEU A 131 2.44 -2.71 -12.29
C LEU A 131 2.36 -1.19 -12.50
N ASP A 132 1.91 -0.75 -13.68
CA ASP A 132 1.71 0.67 -13.98
C ASP A 132 0.66 1.30 -13.03
N GLY A 133 -0.45 0.62 -12.77
CA GLY A 133 -1.45 1.08 -11.79
C GLY A 133 -0.89 1.21 -10.37
N ARG A 134 -0.07 0.24 -9.93
CA ARG A 134 0.60 0.28 -8.62
C ARG A 134 1.66 1.38 -8.54
N LEU A 135 2.39 1.65 -9.62
CA LEU A 135 3.35 2.74 -9.70
C LEU A 135 2.68 4.11 -9.60
N ALA A 136 1.53 4.30 -10.26
CA ALA A 136 0.74 5.53 -10.12
C ALA A 136 0.27 5.75 -8.68
N ALA A 137 -0.23 4.70 -8.02
CA ALA A 137 -0.63 4.77 -6.61
C ALA A 137 0.54 5.09 -5.67
N LEU A 138 1.73 4.53 -5.92
CA LEU A 138 2.95 4.86 -5.18
C LEU A 138 3.39 6.30 -5.43
N ALA A 139 3.32 6.80 -6.67
CA ALA A 139 3.66 8.18 -6.99
C ALA A 139 2.77 9.17 -6.23
N GLN A 140 1.46 8.89 -6.17
CA GLN A 140 0.53 9.69 -5.35
C GLN A 140 0.88 9.64 -3.86
N SER A 141 1.17 8.45 -3.34
CA SER A 141 1.54 8.27 -1.92
C SER A 141 2.84 9.01 -1.56
N ILE A 142 3.84 8.97 -2.44
CA ILE A 142 5.11 9.71 -2.29
C ILE A 142 4.83 11.21 -2.31
N SER A 143 4.05 11.71 -3.26
CA SER A 143 3.72 13.13 -3.37
C SER A 143 2.99 13.64 -2.11
N THR A 144 1.99 12.90 -1.64
CA THR A 144 1.28 13.23 -0.39
C THR A 144 2.22 13.25 0.81
N LEU A 145 3.12 12.26 0.93
CA LEU A 145 4.08 12.22 2.03
C LEU A 145 5.09 13.37 1.95
N GLN A 146 5.57 13.72 0.75
CA GLN A 146 6.52 14.82 0.54
C GLN A 146 5.95 16.20 0.86
N ALA A 147 4.65 16.41 0.63
CA ALA A 147 3.97 17.67 0.96
C ALA A 147 3.66 17.81 2.46
N ARG A 148 3.72 16.70 3.21
CA ARG A 148 3.28 16.63 4.61
C ARG A 148 4.09 17.49 5.60
N PRO A 149 5.43 17.60 5.52
CA PRO A 149 6.23 18.26 6.56
C PRO A 149 5.82 19.69 6.88
N GLU A 150 5.42 20.47 5.87
CA GLU A 150 5.04 21.87 6.07
C GLU A 150 3.76 21.99 6.91
N SER A 151 2.72 21.26 6.52
CA SER A 151 1.47 21.19 7.32
C SER A 151 1.71 20.65 8.74
N SER A 152 2.62 19.68 8.89
CA SER A 152 2.95 19.12 10.21
C SER A 152 3.64 20.14 11.12
N ARG A 153 4.51 21.00 10.58
CA ARG A 153 5.16 22.08 11.35
C ARG A 153 4.15 23.13 11.83
N GLN A 154 3.23 23.53 10.96
CA GLN A 154 2.19 24.51 11.31
C GLN A 154 1.30 23.99 12.43
N MET A 155 0.82 22.75 12.31
CA MET A 155 0.01 22.12 13.37
C MET A 155 0.79 21.94 14.66
N PHE A 156 2.09 21.60 14.59
CA PHE A 156 2.94 21.49 15.77
C PHE A 156 3.06 22.83 16.51
N SER A 157 3.30 23.92 15.79
CA SER A 157 3.37 25.26 16.39
C SER A 157 2.03 25.65 17.03
N LEU A 158 0.92 25.43 16.32
CA LEU A 158 -0.42 25.74 16.83
C LEU A 158 -0.75 24.92 18.10
N ALA A 159 -0.43 23.64 18.11
CA ALA A 159 -0.67 22.77 19.26
C ALA A 159 0.13 23.23 20.50
N ASN A 160 1.39 23.68 20.32
CA ASN A 160 2.17 24.23 21.42
C ASN A 160 1.59 25.55 21.95
N THR A 161 1.21 26.48 21.08
CA THR A 161 0.58 27.74 21.52
C THR A 161 -0.71 27.49 22.30
N ARG A 162 -1.57 26.60 21.81
CA ARG A 162 -2.81 26.22 22.52
C ARG A 162 -2.52 25.51 23.84
N LEU A 163 -1.45 24.71 23.91
CA LEU A 163 -1.06 24.04 25.15
C LEU A 163 -0.65 25.06 26.21
N GLU A 164 0.11 26.09 25.82
CA GLU A 164 0.49 27.19 26.71
C GLU A 164 -0.74 27.95 27.23
N GLU A 165 -1.71 28.26 26.36
CA GLU A 165 -2.97 28.92 26.76
C GLU A 165 -3.79 28.09 27.75
N VAL A 166 -3.86 26.77 27.55
CA VAL A 166 -4.56 25.84 28.44
C VAL A 166 -3.83 25.70 29.77
N ASP A 167 -2.49 25.62 29.76
CA ASP A 167 -1.68 25.56 30.97
C ASP A 167 -1.82 26.84 31.81
N GLU A 168 -1.89 28.01 31.17
CA GLU A 168 -2.20 29.28 31.84
C GLU A 168 -3.61 29.29 32.46
N THR A 169 -4.60 28.72 31.76
CA THR A 169 -5.97 28.57 32.28
C THR A 169 -6.00 27.68 33.52
N LEU A 170 -5.28 26.54 33.49
CA LEU A 170 -5.16 25.63 34.62
C LEU A 170 -4.45 26.26 35.82
N ARG A 171 -3.44 27.12 35.59
CA ARG A 171 -2.75 27.87 36.67
C ARG A 171 -3.64 28.90 37.35
N LYS A 172 -4.53 29.55 36.57
CA LYS A 172 -5.42 30.63 37.06
C LYS A 172 -6.69 30.09 37.73
N THR A 173 -7.06 28.83 37.46
CA THR A 173 -8.27 28.22 38.00
C THR A 173 -8.05 27.78 39.46
N PRO A 174 -8.87 28.23 40.44
CA PRO A 174 -8.75 27.80 41.84
C PRO A 174 -8.93 26.28 42.01
N SER A 175 -8.29 25.70 43.02
CA SER A 175 -8.45 24.29 43.41
C SER A 175 -9.92 23.90 43.60
N ALA A 176 -10.29 22.70 43.11
CA ALA A 176 -11.62 22.11 43.19
C ALA A 176 -12.18 22.03 44.63
N ASP A 177 -11.31 22.02 45.65
CA ASP A 177 -11.71 22.00 47.06
C ASP A 177 -12.38 23.31 47.53
N LYS A 178 -12.44 24.35 46.69
CA LYS A 178 -12.91 25.70 47.08
C LYS A 178 -13.97 26.33 46.16
N THR A 179 -14.47 25.65 45.12
CA THR A 179 -15.31 26.31 44.10
C THR A 179 -16.57 25.53 43.65
N PRO A 180 -17.60 26.21 43.11
CA PRO A 180 -18.87 25.62 42.66
C PRO A 180 -18.72 24.59 41.53
N LYS A 181 -19.75 23.77 41.29
CA LYS A 181 -19.83 22.74 40.23
C LYS A 181 -19.40 23.22 38.82
N SER A 182 -19.62 24.49 38.48
CA SER A 182 -19.16 25.06 37.21
C SER A 182 -17.63 25.16 37.09
N SER A 183 -16.92 25.33 38.21
CA SER A 183 -15.45 25.35 38.25
C SER A 183 -14.85 23.97 38.02
N GLU A 184 -15.55 22.90 38.42
CA GLU A 184 -15.14 21.51 38.17
C GLU A 184 -15.17 21.20 36.68
N ALA A 185 -16.26 21.56 35.98
CA ALA A 185 -16.40 21.32 34.55
C ALA A 185 -15.34 22.06 33.71
N VAL A 186 -14.99 23.30 34.10
CA VAL A 186 -13.91 24.06 33.46
C VAL A 186 -12.56 23.36 33.65
N LEU A 187 -12.27 22.89 34.87
CA LEU A 187 -11.02 22.19 35.17
C LEU A 187 -10.91 20.88 34.38
N VAL A 188 -11.99 20.08 34.37
CA VAL A 188 -12.05 18.80 33.63
C VAL A 188 -11.87 19.03 32.14
N ASN A 189 -12.55 20.03 31.56
CA ASN A 189 -12.39 20.36 30.14
C ASN A 189 -10.94 20.78 29.83
N ALA A 190 -10.37 21.70 30.62
CA ALA A 190 -9.00 22.15 30.42
C ALA A 190 -7.97 21.02 30.54
N GLN A 191 -8.15 20.07 31.47
CA GLN A 191 -7.30 18.88 31.59
C GLN A 191 -7.44 17.96 30.38
N ALA A 192 -8.66 17.71 29.91
CA ALA A 192 -8.93 16.88 28.74
C ALA A 192 -8.32 17.47 27.46
N VAL A 193 -8.49 18.78 27.23
CA VAL A 193 -7.88 19.51 26.11
C VAL A 193 -6.36 19.43 26.19
N ARG A 194 -5.77 19.64 27.37
CA ARG A 194 -4.33 19.52 27.59
C ARG A 194 -3.80 18.15 27.19
N MET A 195 -4.49 17.08 27.59
CA MET A 195 -4.12 15.71 27.24
C MET A 195 -4.16 15.46 25.74
N ALA A 196 -5.19 15.98 25.05
CA ALA A 196 -5.31 15.89 23.60
C ALA A 196 -4.15 16.59 22.88
N LEU A 197 -3.81 17.81 23.30
CA LEU A 197 -2.72 18.60 22.72
C LEU A 197 -1.36 17.94 22.92
N LEU A 198 -1.08 17.40 24.11
CA LEU A 198 0.15 16.65 24.38
C LEU A 198 0.27 15.40 23.49
N ALA A 199 -0.83 14.65 23.34
CA ALA A 199 -0.87 13.49 22.46
C ALA A 199 -0.69 13.88 20.97
N GLU A 200 -1.28 15.00 20.53
CA GLU A 200 -1.09 15.54 19.18
C GLU A 200 0.37 15.94 18.93
N ILE A 201 0.99 16.66 19.86
CA ILE A 201 2.42 17.05 19.81
C ILE A 201 3.31 15.80 19.73
N GLU A 202 3.04 14.79 20.54
CA GLU A 202 3.76 13.51 20.49
C GLU A 202 3.58 12.81 19.14
N MET A 203 2.35 12.74 18.64
CA MET A 203 2.06 12.17 17.33
C MET A 203 2.84 12.89 16.22
N LEU A 204 2.79 14.22 16.15
CA LEU A 204 3.49 15.02 15.14
C LEU A 204 5.01 14.86 15.23
N ASN A 205 5.55 14.75 16.44
CA ASN A 205 6.97 14.46 16.63
C ASN A 205 7.36 13.09 16.07
N ASN A 206 6.59 12.04 16.36
CA ASN A 206 6.85 10.71 15.82
C ASN A 206 6.60 10.64 14.31
N GLU A 207 5.62 11.40 13.79
CA GLU A 207 5.39 11.56 12.36
C GLU A 207 6.64 12.09 11.66
N ARG A 208 7.24 13.16 12.20
CA ARG A 208 8.49 13.76 11.72
C ARG A 208 9.65 12.78 11.78
N LEU A 209 9.84 12.08 12.91
CA LEU A 209 10.92 11.12 13.08
C LEU A 209 10.84 9.94 12.10
N SER A 210 9.62 9.49 11.80
CA SER A 210 9.38 8.38 10.86
C SER A 210 9.36 8.80 9.39
N HIS A 211 9.30 10.10 9.10
CA HIS A 211 9.03 10.63 7.76
C HIS A 211 10.01 10.11 6.71
N ASP A 212 11.31 10.32 6.93
CA ASP A 212 12.33 10.00 5.92
C ASP A 212 12.44 8.50 5.66
N LEU A 213 12.28 7.69 6.71
CA LEU A 213 12.26 6.23 6.58
C LEU A 213 11.06 5.77 5.76
N ARG A 214 9.86 6.28 6.04
CA ARG A 214 8.66 5.96 5.26
C ARG A 214 8.80 6.40 3.80
N LEU A 215 9.41 7.56 3.54
CA LEU A 215 9.68 8.03 2.20
C LEU A 215 10.67 7.12 1.45
N GLN A 216 11.78 6.75 2.09
CA GLN A 216 12.76 5.81 1.52
C GLN A 216 12.14 4.44 1.23
N GLN A 217 11.26 3.95 2.11
CA GLN A 217 10.54 2.70 1.87
C GLN A 217 9.65 2.77 0.63
N LEU A 218 8.89 3.86 0.47
CA LEU A 218 8.04 4.06 -0.71
C LEU A 218 8.88 4.18 -1.99
N GLN A 219 10.03 4.86 -1.92
CA GLN A 219 10.96 4.97 -3.04
C GLN A 219 11.57 3.62 -3.42
N ALA A 220 11.98 2.80 -2.43
CA ALA A 220 12.48 1.45 -2.68
C ALA A 220 11.40 0.55 -3.29
N LYS A 221 10.15 0.63 -2.81
CA LYS A 221 9.01 -0.07 -3.42
C LYS A 221 8.80 0.38 -4.87
N ARG A 222 8.90 1.69 -5.16
CA ARG A 222 8.78 2.23 -6.52
C ARG A 222 9.87 1.66 -7.43
N GLN A 223 11.13 1.71 -7.00
CA GLN A 223 12.26 1.16 -7.75
C GLN A 223 12.08 -0.33 -8.05
N LEU A 224 11.62 -1.11 -7.08
CA LEU A 224 11.33 -2.53 -7.27
C LEU A 224 10.26 -2.75 -8.35
N LEU A 225 9.16 -1.98 -8.31
CA LEU A 225 8.10 -2.08 -9.32
C LEU A 225 8.56 -1.60 -10.70
N GLU A 226 9.36 -0.53 -10.77
CA GLU A 226 9.96 -0.06 -12.03
C GLU A 226 10.84 -1.14 -12.66
N LYS A 227 11.65 -1.86 -11.87
CA LYS A 227 12.47 -2.97 -12.35
C LYS A 227 11.61 -4.13 -12.86
N ARG A 228 10.58 -4.52 -12.11
CA ARG A 228 9.62 -5.56 -12.53
C ARG A 228 8.91 -5.18 -13.82
N LEU A 229 8.52 -3.92 -13.98
CA LEU A 229 7.87 -3.42 -15.18
C LEU A 229 8.78 -3.52 -16.40
N ILE A 230 10.05 -3.13 -16.24
CA ILE A 230 11.05 -3.26 -17.32
C ILE A 230 11.22 -4.73 -17.73
N MET A 231 11.28 -5.65 -16.76
CA MET A 231 11.38 -7.08 -17.03
C MET A 231 10.13 -7.62 -17.75
N ALA A 232 8.93 -7.29 -17.25
CA ALA A 232 7.68 -7.74 -17.86
C ALA A 232 7.54 -7.22 -19.31
N LYS A 233 7.86 -5.95 -19.56
CA LYS A 233 7.87 -5.35 -20.91
C LYS A 233 8.86 -6.06 -21.83
N ARG A 234 10.05 -6.38 -21.33
CA ARG A 234 11.06 -7.13 -22.08
C ARG A 234 10.56 -8.54 -22.42
N ASN A 235 10.04 -9.27 -21.44
CA ASN A 235 9.53 -10.63 -21.62
C ASN A 235 8.34 -10.68 -22.59
N GLU A 236 7.41 -9.72 -22.48
CA GLU A 236 6.29 -9.59 -23.41
C GLU A 236 6.79 -9.38 -24.84
N GLN A 237 7.74 -8.45 -25.03
CA GLN A 237 8.30 -8.14 -26.33
C GLN A 237 9.04 -9.34 -26.93
N GLU A 238 9.94 -9.96 -26.17
CA GLU A 238 10.68 -11.15 -26.61
C GLU A 238 9.73 -12.32 -26.98
N GLY A 239 8.67 -12.51 -26.20
CA GLY A 239 7.64 -13.51 -26.49
C GLY A 239 6.84 -13.22 -27.77
N ARG A 240 6.45 -11.96 -27.99
CA ARG A 240 5.78 -11.54 -29.24
C ARG A 240 6.68 -11.71 -30.45
N ASP A 241 7.96 -11.36 -30.33
CA ASP A 241 8.93 -11.50 -31.42
C ASP A 241 9.17 -12.98 -31.78
N GLU A 242 9.17 -13.88 -30.80
CA GLU A 242 9.20 -15.33 -31.02
C GLU A 242 7.96 -15.84 -31.76
N ILE A 243 6.75 -15.45 -31.34
CA ILE A 243 5.51 -15.83 -32.02
C ILE A 243 5.54 -15.37 -33.49
N ASN A 244 5.88 -14.10 -33.72
CA ASN A 244 5.96 -13.53 -35.07
C ASN A 244 6.97 -14.26 -35.96
N ARG A 245 8.12 -14.64 -35.39
CA ARG A 245 9.15 -15.38 -36.11
C ARG A 245 8.69 -16.79 -36.51
N ARG A 246 7.97 -17.49 -35.63
CA ARG A 246 7.42 -18.82 -35.95
C ARG A 246 6.38 -18.74 -37.05
N GLN A 247 5.43 -17.82 -36.93
CA GLN A 247 4.41 -17.58 -37.95
C GLN A 247 5.02 -17.24 -39.32
N ALA A 248 6.07 -16.41 -39.35
CA ALA A 248 6.79 -16.09 -40.59
C ALA A 248 7.52 -17.30 -41.18
N SER A 249 8.04 -18.21 -40.34
CA SER A 249 8.69 -19.44 -40.78
C SER A 249 7.67 -20.45 -41.35
N GLU A 250 6.53 -20.60 -40.67
CA GLU A 250 5.43 -21.47 -41.12
C GLU A 250 4.85 -21.00 -42.45
N ALA A 251 4.63 -19.68 -42.61
CA ALA A 251 4.16 -19.11 -43.86
C ALA A 251 5.12 -19.40 -45.02
N LYS A 252 6.44 -19.25 -44.81
CA LYS A 252 7.45 -19.58 -45.82
C LYS A 252 7.48 -21.07 -46.16
N ALA A 253 7.31 -21.95 -45.17
CA ALA A 253 7.26 -23.39 -45.40
C ALA A 253 6.02 -23.78 -46.22
N ALA A 254 4.85 -23.24 -45.89
CA ALA A 254 3.61 -23.45 -46.62
C ALA A 254 3.69 -22.92 -48.06
N GLU A 255 4.32 -21.76 -48.28
CA GLU A 255 4.57 -21.24 -49.63
C GLU A 255 5.49 -22.16 -50.45
N ALA A 256 6.56 -22.68 -49.84
CA ALA A 256 7.48 -23.61 -50.50
C ALA A 256 6.78 -24.94 -50.86
N GLU A 257 5.97 -25.49 -49.94
CA GLU A 257 5.20 -26.71 -50.17
C GLU A 257 4.15 -26.51 -51.27
N ALA A 258 3.42 -25.40 -51.24
CA ALA A 258 2.44 -25.06 -52.29
C ALA A 258 3.11 -24.86 -53.66
N ALA A 259 4.28 -24.22 -53.71
CA ALA A 259 5.05 -24.08 -54.94
C ALA A 259 5.54 -25.43 -55.48
N GLN A 260 5.97 -26.33 -54.61
CA GLN A 260 6.37 -27.68 -54.99
C GLN A 260 5.17 -28.49 -55.51
N ALA A 261 4.05 -28.50 -54.79
CA ALA A 261 2.83 -29.19 -55.20
C ALA A 261 2.33 -28.70 -56.59
N ARG A 262 2.42 -27.39 -56.87
CA ARG A 262 2.11 -26.83 -58.19
C ARG A 262 3.03 -27.36 -59.29
N ARG A 263 4.34 -27.44 -59.04
CA ARG A 263 5.30 -27.98 -60.02
C ARG A 263 5.04 -29.46 -60.31
N GLU A 264 4.75 -30.25 -59.28
CA GLU A 264 4.44 -31.67 -59.43
C GLU A 264 3.10 -31.91 -60.16
N ALA A 265 2.08 -31.08 -59.91
CA ALA A 265 0.80 -31.14 -60.62
C ALA A 265 0.96 -30.82 -62.11
N VAL A 266 1.75 -29.80 -62.46
CA VAL A 266 2.07 -29.46 -63.86
C VAL A 266 2.85 -30.60 -64.53
N GLY A 267 3.82 -31.21 -63.84
CA GLY A 267 4.59 -32.33 -64.35
C GLY A 267 3.76 -33.59 -64.64
N LYS A 268 2.71 -33.86 -63.86
CA LYS A 268 1.80 -34.99 -64.08
C LYS A 268 0.79 -34.75 -65.22
N HIS A 269 0.39 -33.51 -65.46
CA HIS A 269 -0.58 -33.18 -66.51
C HIS A 269 -0.03 -33.37 -67.93
N ILE A 270 1.29 -33.24 -68.12
CA ILE A 270 1.96 -33.44 -69.42
C ILE A 270 2.07 -34.94 -69.78
N LEU A 271 2.14 -35.84 -68.79
CA LEU A 271 2.26 -37.27 -69.02
C LEU A 271 0.94 -37.94 -69.46
N ILE A 272 -0.22 -37.36 -69.14
CA ILE A 272 -1.54 -37.91 -69.54
C ILE A 272 -1.92 -37.48 -70.97
N THR A 273 -1.41 -36.35 -71.46
CA THR A 273 -1.63 -35.89 -72.84
C THR A 273 -0.71 -36.54 -73.89
N GLY A 274 0.23 -37.39 -73.47
CA GLY A 274 1.24 -38.00 -74.35
C GLY A 274 0.86 -39.36 -74.96
N ASP A 275 -0.19 -40.03 -74.48
CA ASP A 275 -0.48 -41.43 -74.84
C ASP A 275 -1.70 -41.64 -75.78
N GLU A 276 -2.39 -40.58 -76.23
CA GLU A 276 -3.62 -40.73 -77.05
C GLU A 276 -3.52 -40.28 -78.52
N PHE A 277 -2.33 -39.92 -79.05
CA PHE A 277 -2.18 -39.66 -80.49
C PHE A 277 -1.35 -40.73 -81.20
N GLY A 278 -1.90 -41.95 -81.20
CA GLY A 278 -1.54 -43.00 -82.15
C GLY A 278 -1.86 -42.55 -83.57
N VAL A 279 -0.82 -42.23 -84.32
CA VAL A 279 -0.86 -41.84 -85.73
C VAL A 279 -1.33 -43.03 -86.57
N GLU A 280 -2.58 -43.00 -87.05
CA GLU A 280 -3.00 -43.85 -88.17
C GLU A 280 -2.33 -43.35 -89.46
N SER A 281 -1.48 -44.22 -90.00
CA SER A 281 -0.78 -44.07 -91.27
C SER A 281 -1.73 -44.35 -92.44
N PRO A 282 -1.77 -43.51 -93.51
CA PRO A 282 -2.56 -43.84 -94.69
C PRO A 282 -1.75 -44.76 -95.61
N ALA A 283 -2.28 -45.97 -95.86
CA ALA A 283 -1.81 -46.85 -96.91
C ALA A 283 -2.77 -46.77 -98.11
N GLN A 284 -2.20 -46.32 -99.24
CA GLN A 284 -2.50 -46.61 -100.64
C GLN A 284 -3.93 -46.40 -101.18
#